data_AF-A0A850DJ58-F1
#
_entry.id   AF-A0A850DJ58-F1
#
_cell.length_a   1.000
_cell.length_b   1.000
_cell.length_c   1.000
_cell.angle_alpha   90.00
_cell.angle_beta   90.00
_cell.angle_gamma   90.00
#
_symmetry.space_group_name_H-M   'P 1'
#
loop_
_entity.id
_entity.type
_entity.pdbx_description
1 polymer ?
#
loop_
_entity_poly.entity_id
_entity_poly.type
_entity_poly.pdbx_seq_one_letter_code
_entity_poly.pdbx_strand_id
1 'polypeptide(L)'
;MTSAAVSSPSVPGELALAAGQRRAWFLHDRAPADPDLNVGVTYRLTGALDAERLRAAVGAVVARHEALRTVYGSGADGDPYRIVLDT
;
A
#
# COMPACT_ATOMS: atom_id res chain seq x y z
N MET A 1 -27.00 -8.34 -13.28
CA MET A 1 -26.46 -7.13 -12.62
C MET A 1 -26.50 -7.37 -11.12
N THR A 2 -25.41 -7.85 -10.53
CA THR A 2 -25.31 -8.07 -9.08
C THR A 2 -24.68 -6.84 -8.46
N SER A 3 -25.46 -6.12 -7.68
CA SER A 3 -25.02 -4.99 -6.86
C SER A 3 -24.10 -5.52 -5.75
N ALA A 4 -22.81 -5.19 -5.80
CA ALA A 4 -21.92 -5.37 -4.67
C ALA A 4 -22.17 -4.20 -3.72
N ALA A 5 -22.85 -4.47 -2.60
CA ALA A 5 -22.95 -3.52 -1.51
C ALA A 5 -21.52 -3.20 -1.06
N VAL A 6 -21.10 -1.94 -1.22
CA VAL A 6 -19.88 -1.44 -0.60
C VAL A 6 -20.22 -1.35 0.89
N SER A 7 -19.74 -2.33 1.68
CA SER A 7 -19.83 -2.23 3.13
C SER A 7 -19.09 -0.97 3.57
N SER A 8 -19.70 -0.23 4.49
CA SER A 8 -19.11 1.01 4.98
C SER A 8 -17.95 0.69 5.93
N PRO A 9 -16.85 1.45 5.86
CA PRO A 9 -15.75 1.32 6.81
C PRO A 9 -16.25 1.40 8.27
N SER A 10 -15.76 0.49 9.10
CA SER A 10 -16.17 0.36 10.50
C SER A 10 -15.40 1.30 11.43
N VAL A 11 -14.26 1.83 10.96
CA VAL A 11 -13.38 2.75 11.70
C VAL A 11 -13.12 4.03 10.88
N PRO A 12 -13.10 5.23 11.51
CA PRO A 12 -12.74 6.46 10.83
C PRO A 12 -11.36 6.35 10.14
N GLY A 13 -11.33 6.65 8.83
CA GLY A 13 -10.09 6.59 8.02
C GLY A 13 -9.93 5.30 7.21
N GLU A 14 -10.78 4.28 7.43
CA GLU A 14 -10.85 3.13 6.54
C GLU A 14 -11.51 3.54 5.20
N LEU A 15 -10.89 3.15 4.11
CA LEU A 15 -11.37 3.36 2.74
C LEU A 15 -11.49 2.01 2.04
N ALA A 16 -12.48 1.87 1.16
CA ALA A 16 -12.57 0.70 0.30
C ALA A 16 -11.37 0.63 -0.67
N LEU A 17 -10.93 -0.59 -0.97
CA LEU A 17 -9.90 -0.83 -1.99
C LEU A 17 -10.46 -0.57 -3.40
N ALA A 18 -9.66 0.09 -4.23
CA ALA A 18 -9.88 0.13 -5.67
C ALA A 18 -9.83 -1.28 -6.28
N ALA A 19 -10.44 -1.49 -7.45
CA ALA A 19 -10.56 -2.82 -8.06
C ALA A 19 -9.21 -3.54 -8.23
N GLY A 20 -8.16 -2.84 -8.68
CA GLY A 20 -6.81 -3.39 -8.80
C GLY A 20 -6.19 -3.76 -7.45
N GLN A 21 -6.37 -2.92 -6.43
CA GLN A 21 -5.90 -3.20 -5.06
C GLN A 21 -6.61 -4.43 -4.49
N ARG A 22 -7.92 -4.56 -4.70
CA ARG A 22 -8.72 -5.69 -4.20
C ARG A 22 -8.27 -7.02 -4.82
N ARG A 23 -7.92 -7.02 -6.10
CA ARG A 23 -7.33 -8.21 -6.77
C ARG A 23 -5.99 -8.58 -6.15
N ALA A 24 -5.10 -7.61 -5.94
CA ALA A 24 -3.79 -7.86 -5.33
C ALA A 24 -3.94 -8.36 -3.88
N TRP A 25 -4.82 -7.74 -3.08
CA TRP A 25 -5.13 -8.17 -1.72
C TRP A 25 -5.61 -9.62 -1.65
N PHE A 26 -6.53 -10.00 -2.54
CA PHE A 26 -7.05 -11.36 -2.61
C PHE A 26 -5.98 -12.42 -2.91
N LEU A 27 -4.94 -12.06 -3.67
CA LEU A 27 -3.79 -12.94 -3.93
C LEU A 27 -2.87 -12.99 -2.70
N HIS A 28 -2.55 -11.84 -2.10
CA HIS A 28 -1.71 -11.75 -0.91
C HIS A 28 -2.30 -12.50 0.30
N ASP A 29 -3.58 -12.30 0.60
CA ASP A 29 -4.26 -12.89 1.77
C ASP A 29 -4.23 -14.42 1.78
N ARG A 30 -4.20 -15.06 0.61
CA ARG A 30 -4.09 -16.53 0.50
C ARG A 30 -2.69 -17.08 0.69
N ALA A 31 -1.68 -16.30 0.31
CA ALA A 31 -0.30 -16.72 0.39
C ALA A 31 0.58 -15.52 0.79
N PRO A 32 0.55 -15.09 2.06
CA PRO A 32 1.23 -13.86 2.49
C PRO A 32 2.75 -13.91 2.33
N ALA A 33 3.33 -15.12 2.27
CA ALA A 33 4.76 -15.35 2.04
C ALA A 33 5.14 -15.42 0.56
N ASP A 34 4.18 -15.37 -0.36
CA ASP A 34 4.42 -15.41 -1.80
C ASP A 34 4.98 -14.07 -2.30
N PRO A 35 6.18 -14.05 -2.92
CA PRO A 35 6.80 -12.83 -3.39
C PRO A 35 6.31 -12.36 -4.77
N ASP A 36 5.38 -13.06 -5.45
CA ASP A 36 4.98 -12.78 -6.83
C ASP A 36 4.44 -11.35 -7.07
N LEU A 37 3.95 -10.69 -6.03
CA LEU A 37 3.49 -9.30 -6.09
C LEU A 37 4.59 -8.26 -5.81
N ASN A 38 5.82 -8.69 -5.50
CA ASN A 38 6.94 -7.79 -5.25
C ASN A 38 7.51 -7.27 -6.56
N VAL A 39 7.50 -5.94 -6.72
CA VAL A 39 8.16 -5.26 -7.84
C VAL A 39 9.41 -4.56 -7.33
N GLY A 40 10.58 -5.02 -7.78
CA GLY A 40 11.87 -4.44 -7.43
C GLY A 40 12.54 -3.73 -8.60
N VAL A 41 13.24 -2.63 -8.31
CA VAL A 41 14.12 -1.94 -9.25
C VAL A 41 15.45 -1.63 -8.58
N THR A 42 16.55 -1.74 -9.32
CA THR A 42 17.90 -1.46 -8.83
C THR A 42 18.58 -0.42 -9.72
N TYR A 43 19.26 0.54 -9.10
CA TYR A 43 20.00 1.59 -9.81
C TYR A 43 21.49 1.53 -9.45
N ARG A 44 22.35 1.69 -10.45
CA ARG A 44 23.78 1.92 -10.23
C ARG A 44 24.05 3.41 -10.18
N LEU A 45 24.44 3.90 -9.00
CA LEU A 45 24.87 5.29 -8.80
C LEU A 45 26.38 5.40 -9.04
N THR A 46 26.82 6.44 -9.73
CA THR A 46 28.23 6.71 -10.00
C THR A 46 28.63 8.07 -9.41
N GLY A 47 29.87 8.16 -8.92
CA GLY A 47 30.39 9.37 -8.26
C GLY A 47 30.16 9.38 -6.75
N ALA A 48 30.38 10.54 -6.13
CA ALA A 48 30.21 10.71 -4.68
C ALA A 48 28.73 10.68 -4.30
N LEU A 49 28.38 9.81 -3.34
CA LEU A 49 27.03 9.69 -2.81
C LEU A 49 26.99 10.22 -1.37
N ASP A 50 26.10 11.18 -1.13
CA ASP A 50 25.71 11.58 0.22
C ASP A 50 24.52 10.71 0.67
N ALA A 51 24.79 9.79 1.58
CA ALA A 51 23.80 8.85 2.08
C ALA A 51 22.72 9.50 2.96
N GLU A 52 23.05 10.55 3.69
CA GLU A 52 22.07 11.30 4.51
C GLU A 52 21.11 12.06 3.61
N ARG A 53 21.65 12.72 2.58
CA ARG A 53 20.83 13.43 1.59
C ARG A 53 19.94 12.49 0.80
N LEU A 54 20.44 11.29 0.43
CA LEU A 54 19.61 10.28 -0.23
C LEU A 54 18.47 9.80 0.69
N ARG A 55 18.76 9.51 1.97
CA ARG A 55 17.74 9.11 2.94
C ARG A 55 16.67 10.18 3.12
N ALA A 56 17.08 11.45 3.27
CA ALA A 56 16.14 12.56 3.37
C ALA A 56 15.27 12.71 2.11
N ALA A 57 15.85 12.53 0.92
CA ALA A 57 15.11 12.58 -0.35
C ALA A 57 14.09 11.45 -0.45
N VAL A 58 14.46 10.21 -0.08
CA VAL A 58 13.52 9.07 -0.05
C VAL A 58 12.40 9.33 0.96
N GLY A 59 12.72 9.84 2.16
CA GLY A 59 11.73 10.22 3.17
C GLY A 59 10.74 11.27 2.64
N ALA A 60 11.22 12.27 1.91
CA ALA A 60 10.37 13.29 1.30
C ALA A 60 9.43 12.71 0.22
N VAL A 61 9.88 11.71 -0.55
CA VAL A 61 9.03 10.98 -1.50
C VAL A 61 7.94 10.21 -0.76
N VAL A 62 8.28 9.47 0.31
CA VAL A 62 7.30 8.75 1.13
C VAL A 62 6.25 9.70 1.71
N ALA A 63 6.68 10.82 2.30
CA ALA A 63 5.78 11.85 2.84
C ALA A 63 4.79 12.38 1.78
N ARG A 64 5.31 12.69 0.59
CA ARG A 64 4.53 13.27 -0.52
C ARG A 64 3.45 12.32 -1.09
N HIS A 65 3.71 11.01 -1.11
CA HIS A 65 2.87 10.06 -1.83
C HIS A 65 2.00 9.20 -0.91
N GLU A 66 0.68 9.40 -0.95
CA GLU A 66 -0.33 8.61 -0.22
C GLU A 66 -0.12 7.10 -0.37
N ALA A 67 0.16 6.63 -1.59
CA ALA A 67 0.33 5.21 -1.88
C ALA A 67 1.46 4.56 -1.07
N LEU A 68 2.50 5.32 -0.70
CA LEU A 68 3.64 4.83 0.10
C LEU A 68 3.38 4.88 1.61
N ARG A 69 2.27 5.51 2.03
CA ARG A 69 1.79 5.60 3.42
C ARG A 69 0.49 4.83 3.63
N THR A 70 0.11 3.98 2.68
CA THR A 70 -1.12 3.21 2.74
C THR A 70 -0.88 1.86 3.40
N VAL A 71 -1.64 1.55 4.44
CA VAL A 71 -1.72 0.21 5.04
C VAL A 71 -3.01 -0.47 4.62
N TYR A 72 -2.99 -1.80 4.53
CA TYR A 72 -4.14 -2.63 4.16
C TYR A 72 -4.45 -3.61 5.28
N GLY A 73 -5.73 -3.91 5.48
CA GLY A 73 -6.19 -4.87 6.47
C GLY A 73 -7.53 -5.46 6.10
N SER A 74 -7.97 -6.46 6.88
CA SER A 74 -9.31 -7.06 6.80
C SER A 74 -10.13 -6.59 7.99
N GLY A 75 -11.32 -6.05 7.73
CA GLY A 75 -12.26 -5.65 8.78
C GLY A 75 -12.90 -6.86 9.46
N ALA A 76 -13.71 -6.60 10.48
CA ALA A 76 -14.43 -7.66 11.22
C ALA A 76 -15.33 -8.53 10.32
N ASP A 77 -15.86 -7.94 9.25
CA ASP A 77 -16.72 -8.61 8.28
C ASP A 77 -15.93 -9.37 7.18
N GLY A 78 -14.60 -9.35 7.27
CA GLY A 78 -13.69 -9.94 6.27
C GLY A 78 -13.48 -9.08 5.03
N ASP A 79 -14.14 -7.93 4.93
CA ASP A 79 -13.94 -6.99 3.83
C ASP A 79 -12.59 -6.26 3.95
N PRO A 80 -11.82 -6.14 2.86
CA PRO A 80 -10.55 -5.44 2.91
C PRO A 80 -10.75 -3.94 2.92
N TYR A 81 -9.93 -3.26 3.72
CA TYR A 81 -9.87 -1.81 3.80
C TYR A 81 -8.43 -1.32 3.64
N ARG A 82 -8.30 -0.03 3.37
CA ARG A 82 -7.03 0.70 3.38
C ARG A 82 -7.10 1.92 4.28
N ILE A 83 -6.00 2.25 4.93
CA ILE A 83 -5.85 3.48 5.72
C ILE A 83 -4.60 4.21 5.23
N VAL A 84 -4.68 5.53 5.12
CA VAL A 84 -3.54 6.38 4.83
C VAL A 84 -2.99 6.91 6.15
N LEU A 85 -1.72 6.61 6.45
CA LEU A 85 -1.05 7.07 7.65
C LEU A 85 -0.60 8.53 7.51
N ASP A 86 -0.77 9.34 8.54
CA ASP A 86 -0.19 10.68 8.59
C ASP A 86 1.34 10.64 8.68
N THR A 87 1.98 11.78 8.44
CA THR A 87 3.45 11.94 8.41
C THR A 87 3.97 12.58 9.69
#